data_AF-A0A6G4RTI4-F1
#
_entry.id   AF-A0A6G4RTI4-F1
#
_cell.length_a   1.000
_cell.length_b   1.000
_cell.length_c   1.000
_cell.angle_alpha   90.00
_cell.angle_beta   90.00
_cell.angle_gamma   90.00
#
_symmetry.space_group_name_H-M   'P 1'
#
loop_
_entity.id
_entity.type
_entity.pdbx_description
1 polymer ?
#
loop_
_entity_poly.entity_id
_entity_poly.type
_entity_poly.pdbx_seq_one_letter_code
_entity_poly.pdbx_strand_id
1 'polypeptide(L)' 'MNMPVIVEVWSVDSLAECLDGVGPALTRKLWSFVPAKGESPKGKDVWHLLTDEEKRELVAAVKEEFPDED' A
#
# COMPACT_ATOMS: atom_id res chain seq x y z
N MET A 1 -12.21 4.91 -6.82
CA MET A 1 -11.30 3.82 -7.23
C MET A 1 -11.47 2.70 -6.24
N ASN A 2 -11.59 1.45 -6.71
CA ASN A 2 -11.74 0.31 -5.81
C ASN A 2 -10.40 -0.02 -5.17
N MET A 3 -10.44 -0.40 -3.89
CA MET A 3 -9.27 -0.87 -3.16
C MET A 3 -8.96 -2.30 -3.63
N PRO A 4 -7.72 -2.62 -4.03
CA PRO A 4 -7.31 -3.99 -4.34
C PRO A 4 -7.39 -4.88 -3.08
N VAL A 5 -7.70 -6.16 -3.26
CA VAL A 5 -7.75 -7.13 -2.16
C VAL A 5 -6.42 -7.20 -1.42
N ILE A 6 -5.29 -7.14 -2.15
CA ILE A 6 -3.95 -7.04 -1.56
C ILE A 6 -3.84 -5.89 -0.57
N VAL A 7 -4.32 -4.69 -0.92
CA VAL A 7 -4.33 -3.53 -0.01
C VAL A 7 -5.28 -3.74 1.17
N GLU A 8 -6.36 -4.49 0.98
CA GLU A 8 -7.30 -4.81 2.05
C GLU A 8 -6.70 -5.75 3.11
N VAL A 9 -5.93 -6.74 2.67
CA VAL A 9 -5.48 -7.85 3.54
C VAL A 9 -4.06 -7.69 4.05
N TRP A 10 -3.16 -7.05 3.31
CA TRP A 10 -1.76 -6.91 3.68
C TRP A 10 -1.52 -5.78 4.66
N SER A 11 -0.47 -5.94 5.46
CA SER A 11 0.04 -4.90 6.33
C SER A 11 0.83 -3.87 5.53
N VAL A 12 0.91 -2.64 6.05
CA VAL A 12 1.51 -1.49 5.36
C VAL A 12 3.01 -1.66 5.13
N ASP A 13 3.70 -2.36 6.01
CA ASP A 13 5.11 -2.73 5.86
C ASP A 13 5.29 -3.70 4.68
N SER A 14 4.44 -4.73 4.55
CA SER A 14 4.47 -5.62 3.38
C SER A 14 4.17 -4.87 2.08
N LEU A 15 3.21 -3.94 2.09
CA LEU A 15 2.93 -3.09 0.91
C LEU A 15 4.13 -2.19 0.56
N ALA A 16 4.86 -1.68 1.57
CA ALA A 16 6.01 -0.82 1.37
C ALA A 16 7.29 -1.57 0.98
N GLU A 17 7.41 -2.83 1.40
CA GLU A 17 8.58 -3.68 1.16
C GLU A 17 8.48 -4.48 -0.14
N CYS A 18 7.28 -4.93 -0.53
CA CYS A 18 7.11 -5.91 -1.60
C CYS A 18 6.51 -5.36 -2.90
N LEU A 19 6.13 -4.09 -2.97
CA LEU A 19 5.63 -3.47 -4.20
C LEU A 19 6.73 -2.63 -4.85
N ASP A 20 7.39 -3.13 -5.89
CA ASP A 20 8.51 -2.42 -6.55
C ASP A 20 8.01 -1.20 -7.34
N GLY A 21 6.76 -1.20 -7.79
CA GLY A 21 6.13 -0.10 -8.53
C GLY A 21 5.75 1.13 -7.69
N VAL A 22 5.98 1.11 -6.37
CA VAL A 22 5.69 2.24 -5.48
C VAL A 22 6.88 3.21 -5.49
N GLY A 23 6.62 4.47 -5.84
CA GLY A 23 7.61 5.53 -5.86
C GLY A 23 8.10 5.93 -4.47
N PRO A 24 9.29 6.53 -4.36
CA PRO A 24 9.98 6.77 -3.09
C PRO A 24 9.20 7.67 -2.11
N ALA A 25 8.32 8.53 -2.62
CA ALA A 25 7.46 9.38 -1.79
C ALA A 25 6.37 8.55 -1.09
N LEU A 26 5.66 7.71 -1.85
CA LEU A 26 4.62 6.84 -1.30
C LEU A 26 5.23 5.75 -0.42
N THR A 27 6.37 5.14 -0.81
CA THR A 27 7.10 4.18 0.05
C THR A 27 7.41 4.80 1.41
N ARG A 28 7.95 6.03 1.45
CA ARG A 28 8.22 6.73 2.72
C ARG A 28 6.96 6.97 3.54
N LYS A 29 5.86 7.34 2.89
CA LYS A 29 4.59 7.56 3.57
C LYS A 29 4.03 6.27 4.16
N LEU A 30 4.08 5.16 3.42
CA LEU A 30 3.68 3.85 3.93
C LEU A 30 4.51 3.48 5.17
N TRP A 31 5.84 3.60 5.11
CA TRP A 31 6.71 3.38 6.27
C TRP A 31 6.41 4.31 7.46
N SER A 32 5.85 5.51 7.23
CA SER A 32 5.46 6.41 8.32
C SER A 32 4.25 5.93 9.14
N PHE A 33 3.46 4.99 8.60
CA PHE A 33 2.37 4.35 9.33
C PHE A 33 2.80 3.12 10.13
N VAL A 34 4.00 2.59 9.86
CA VAL A 34 4.53 1.40 10.54
C VAL A 34 5.06 1.80 11.91
N PRO A 35 4.51 1.27 13.01
CA PRO A 35 4.96 1.60 14.35
C PRO A 35 6.33 0.98 14.63
N ALA A 36 7.15 1.62 15.48
CA ALA A 36 8.45 1.09 15.87
C ALA A 36 8.37 -0.23 16.68
N LYS A 37 7.22 -0.53 17.28
CA LYS A 37 6.91 -1.77 18.00
C LYS A 37 5.43 -2.11 17.83
N GLY A 38 5.13 -3.40 17.76
CA GLY A 38 3.76 -3.90 17.57
C GLY A 38 3.48 -4.31 16.13
N GLU A 39 2.22 -4.63 15.85
CA GLU A 39 1.77 -5.03 14.52
C GLU A 39 1.58 -3.81 13.62
N SER A 40 2.00 -3.94 12.36
CA SER A 40 1.79 -2.94 11.33
C SER A 40 0.31 -2.90 10.93
N PRO A 41 -0.30 -1.71 10.77
CA PRO A 41 -1.70 -1.62 10.34
C PRO A 41 -1.90 -2.24 8.95
N LYS A 42 -3.13 -2.61 8.61
CA LYS A 42 -3.43 -3.05 7.23
C LYS A 42 -3.52 -1.86 6.28
N GLY A 43 -3.29 -2.09 4.99
CA GLY A 43 -3.44 -1.07 3.96
C GLY A 43 -4.82 -0.40 3.98
N LYS A 44 -5.88 -1.18 4.21
CA LYS A 44 -7.25 -0.63 4.37
C LYS A 44 -7.40 0.38 5.50
N ASP A 45 -6.65 0.21 6.59
CA ASP A 45 -6.78 1.05 7.78
C ASP A 45 -6.23 2.45 7.50
N VAL A 46 -5.23 2.57 6.62
CA VAL A 46 -4.59 3.83 6.25
C VAL A 46 -5.06 4.39 4.90
N TRP A 47 -5.86 3.63 4.15
CA TRP A 47 -6.30 4.02 2.80
C TRP A 47 -6.96 5.39 2.75
N HIS A 48 -7.78 5.73 3.74
CA HIS A 48 -8.46 7.03 3.80
C HIS A 48 -7.52 8.22 4.05
N LEU A 49 -6.28 7.96 4.50
CA LEU A 49 -5.22 8.95 4.71
C LEU A 49 -4.36 9.17 3.45
N LEU A 50 -4.55 8.34 2.42
CA LEU A 50 -3.91 8.48 1.14
C LEU A 50 -4.69 9.45 0.24
N THR A 51 -3.95 10.27 -0.52
CA THR A 51 -4.53 11.09 -1.59
C THR A 51 -5.00 10.21 -2.73
N ASP A 52 -5.81 10.75 -3.63
CA ASP A 52 -6.26 9.99 -4.81
C ASP A 52 -5.10 9.63 -5.75
N GLU A 53 -4.04 10.44 -5.78
CA GLU A 53 -2.82 10.16 -6.55
C GLU A 53 -2.03 9.00 -5.94
N GLU A 54 -1.77 9.04 -4.63
CA GLU A 54 -1.10 7.96 -3.91
C GLU A 54 -1.88 6.64 -3.98
N LYS A 55 -3.21 6.71 -3.90
CA LYS A 55 -4.05 5.52 -4.10
C LYS A 55 -3.83 4.95 -5.50
N ARG A 56 -3.85 5.80 -6.55
CA ARG A 56 -3.67 5.35 -7.95
C ARG A 56 -2.32 4.71 -8.15
N GLU A 57 -1.28 5.31 -7.59
CA GLU A 57 0.07 4.76 -7.60
C GLU A 57 0.13 3.40 -6.92
N LEU A 58 -0.45 3.27 -5.72
CA LEU A 58 -0.51 1.99 -5.00
C LEU A 58 -1.27 0.91 -5.80
N VAL A 59 -2.39 1.27 -6.43
CA VAL A 59 -3.15 0.35 -7.29
C VAL A 59 -2.37 -0.04 -8.53
N ALA A 60 -1.65 0.89 -9.15
CA ALA A 60 -0.80 0.61 -10.29
C ALA A 60 0.32 -0.37 -9.90
N ALA A 61 0.98 -0.13 -8.77
CA ALA A 61 2.02 -1.01 -8.26
C ALA A 61 1.50 -2.43 -7.96
N VAL A 62 0.33 -2.55 -7.32
CA VAL A 62 -0.30 -3.87 -7.08
C VAL A 62 -0.60 -4.59 -8.40
N LYS A 63 -1.11 -3.88 -9.41
CA LYS A 63 -1.40 -4.49 -10.73
C LYS A 63 -0.17 -4.88 -11.52
N GLU A 64 0.92 -4.14 -11.35
CA GLU A 64 2.20 -4.45 -11.98
C GLU A 64 2.80 -5.72 -11.39
N GLU A 65 2.77 -5.86 -10.07
CA GLU A 65 3.30 -7.02 -9.35
C GLU A 65 2.39 -8.25 -9.43
N PHE A 66 1.08 -8.04 -9.35
CA PHE A 66 0.07 -9.09 -9.31
C PHE A 66 -0.98 -8.88 -10.41
N PRO A 67 -0.64 -9.13 -11.68
CA PRO A 67 -1.54 -8.87 -12.81
C PRO A 67 -2.78 -9.78 -12.85
N ASP A 68 -2.75 -10.92 -12.14
CA ASP A 68 -3.84 -11.90 -12.09
C ASP A 68 -4.79 -11.72 -10.88
N GLU A 69 -4.49 -10.80 -9.96
CA GLU A 69 -5.37 -10.45 -8.83
C GLU A 69 -6.41 -9.40 -9.28
N ASP A 70 -7.53 -9.86 -9.85
CA ASP A 70 -8.74 -9.07 -10.16
C ASP A 70 -9.83 -9.20 -9.08
#